data_AF-A0A8J6FYV3-F1
#
_entry.id   AF-A0A8J6FYV3-F1
#
_cell.length_a   1.000
_cell.length_b   1.000
_cell.length_c   1.000
_cell.angle_alpha   90.00
_cell.angle_beta   90.00
_cell.angle_gamma   90.00
#
_symmetry.space_group_name_H-M   'P 1'
#
loop_
_entity.id
_entity.type
_entity.pdbx_description
1 polymer ?
#
loop_
_entity_poly.entity_id
_entity_poly.type
_entity_poly.pdbx_seq_one_letter_code
_entity_poly.pdbx_strand_id
1 'polypeptide(L)'
;VTIVKPIVYGNVARYFGKKREEDGHTHQWTVYVKPYRNEDMSAYVKKIQFKLHESYGNPLRVVTKPPYEITETGWGEFEIIIKIFFIDPNERPGKAGTSQPVSEKVGDKVLPDHRGTRVVLDNT
;
A
#
# COMPACT_ATOMS: atom_id res chain seq x y z
N VAL A 1 -6.86 27.46 5.70
CA VAL A 1 -7.85 26.36 5.58
C VAL A 1 -7.08 25.06 5.58
N THR A 2 -7.48 24.07 6.38
CA THR A 2 -6.85 22.74 6.44
C THR A 2 -7.85 21.71 5.96
N ILE A 3 -7.47 20.86 5.00
CA ILE A 3 -8.32 19.79 4.46
C ILE A 3 -7.67 18.45 4.84
N VAL A 4 -8.45 17.55 5.45
CA VAL A 4 -8.00 16.20 5.83
C VAL A 4 -8.72 15.16 4.97
N LYS A 5 -7.96 14.32 4.28
CA LYS A 5 -8.46 13.23 3.43
C LYS A 5 -8.01 11.87 3.99
N PRO A 6 -8.86 11.16 4.75
CA PRO A 6 -8.50 9.87 5.33
C PRO A 6 -8.38 8.80 4.25
N ILE A 7 -7.25 8.07 4.26
CA ILE A 7 -6.97 6.95 3.36
C ILE A 7 -6.75 5.66 4.15
N VAL A 8 -7.08 4.53 3.53
CA VAL A 8 -6.84 3.18 4.04
C VAL A 8 -5.85 2.51 3.10
N TYR A 9 -4.83 1.88 3.67
CA TYR A 9 -3.89 1.05 2.92
C TYR A 9 -3.68 -0.27 3.64
N GLY A 10 -3.31 -1.30 2.88
CA GLY A 10 -3.06 -2.62 3.42
C GLY A 10 -2.86 -3.65 2.32
N ASN A 11 -2.87 -4.92 2.70
CA ASN A 11 -2.84 -6.03 1.77
C ASN A 11 -3.88 -7.09 2.13
N VAL A 12 -4.28 -7.87 1.15
CA VAL A 12 -4.95 -9.17 1.33
C VAL A 12 -4.11 -10.24 0.66
N ALA A 13 -4.12 -11.44 1.21
CA ALA A 13 -3.43 -12.60 0.65
C ALA A 13 -4.38 -13.79 0.59
N ARG A 14 -4.22 -14.62 -0.43
CA ARG A 14 -4.97 -15.85 -0.63
C ARG A 14 -3.99 -16.97 -0.92
N TYR A 15 -3.98 -17.97 -0.05
CA TYR A 15 -3.23 -19.21 -0.26
C TYR A 15 -3.83 -20.01 -1.42
N PHE A 16 -2.98 -20.57 -2.28
CA PHE A 16 -3.41 -21.39 -3.41
C PHE A 16 -3.83 -22.81 -3.03
N GLY A 17 -3.61 -23.24 -1.80
CA GLY A 17 -3.84 -24.63 -1.37
C GLY A 17 -2.68 -25.57 -1.72
N LYS A 18 -1.77 -25.14 -2.61
CA LYS A 18 -0.56 -25.86 -2.99
C LYS A 18 0.50 -24.90 -3.49
N LYS A 19 1.76 -25.33 -3.41
CA LYS A 19 2.86 -24.66 -4.10
C LYS A 19 2.68 -24.84 -5.61
N ARG A 20 2.73 -23.74 -6.37
CA ARG A 20 2.71 -23.77 -7.83
C ARG A 20 4.05 -24.34 -8.34
N GLU A 21 3.98 -25.25 -9.30
CA GLU A 21 5.17 -26.00 -9.78
C GLU A 21 6.11 -25.14 -10.63
N GLU A 22 5.58 -24.14 -11.34
CA GLU A 22 6.33 -23.28 -12.27
C GLU A 22 7.29 -22.29 -11.59
N ASP A 23 6.79 -21.56 -10.59
CA ASP A 23 7.48 -20.44 -9.92
C ASP A 23 7.69 -20.68 -8.41
N GLY A 24 7.13 -21.76 -7.88
CA GLY A 24 7.16 -22.07 -6.45
C GLY A 24 6.28 -21.15 -5.58
N HIS A 25 5.42 -20.33 -6.18
CA HIS A 25 4.56 -19.41 -5.45
C HIS A 25 3.46 -20.14 -4.69
N THR A 26 3.12 -19.63 -3.51
CA THR A 26 2.13 -20.24 -2.61
C THR A 26 0.90 -19.37 -2.42
N HIS A 27 1.05 -18.05 -2.58
CA HIS A 27 -0.03 -17.09 -2.39
C HIS A 27 -0.16 -16.15 -3.57
N GLN A 28 -1.39 -15.71 -3.81
CA GLN A 28 -1.67 -14.45 -4.48
C GLN A 28 -1.92 -13.39 -3.43
N TRP A 29 -1.35 -12.21 -3.60
CA TRP A 29 -1.53 -11.10 -2.71
C TRP A 29 -1.88 -9.83 -3.48
N THR A 30 -2.68 -8.98 -2.85
CA THR A 30 -3.09 -7.69 -3.40
C THR A 30 -2.80 -6.62 -2.37
N VAL A 31 -1.92 -5.68 -2.70
CA VAL A 31 -1.70 -4.45 -1.92
C VAL A 31 -2.58 -3.35 -2.49
N TYR A 32 -3.21 -2.55 -1.64
CA TYR A 32 -4.15 -1.53 -2.09
C TYR A 32 -4.05 -0.24 -1.26
N VAL A 33 -4.44 0.85 -1.89
CA VAL A 33 -4.74 2.14 -1.27
C VAL A 33 -6.14 2.55 -1.71
N LYS A 34 -7.00 2.90 -0.76
CA LYS A 34 -8.37 3.33 -1.02
C LYS A 34 -8.76 4.47 -0.10
N PRO A 35 -9.72 5.33 -0.48
CA PRO A 35 -10.19 6.36 0.42
C PRO A 35 -11.01 5.72 1.54
N TYR A 36 -10.96 6.31 2.74
CA TYR A 36 -11.75 5.81 3.86
C TYR A 36 -13.26 6.00 3.63
N ARG A 37 -13.62 7.10 2.97
CA ARG A 37 -14.98 7.36 2.49
C ARG A 37 -15.06 7.01 1.00
N ASN A 38 -16.24 6.68 0.51
CA ASN A 38 -16.46 6.40 -0.91
C ASN A 38 -16.38 7.70 -1.75
N GLU A 39 -15.16 8.22 -1.96
CA GLU A 39 -14.87 9.40 -2.77
C GLU A 39 -13.90 9.06 -3.91
N ASP A 40 -13.83 9.93 -4.91
CA ASP A 40 -12.90 9.74 -6.02
C ASP A 40 -11.52 10.34 -5.67
N MET A 41 -10.56 9.46 -5.36
CA MET A 41 -9.18 9.90 -5.09
C MET A 41 -8.49 10.49 -6.32
N SER A 42 -8.95 10.17 -7.54
CA SER A 42 -8.31 10.66 -8.77
C SER A 42 -8.43 12.18 -8.94
N ALA A 43 -9.34 12.82 -8.21
CA ALA A 43 -9.48 14.27 -8.17
C ALA A 43 -8.29 14.99 -7.51
N TYR A 44 -7.55 14.31 -6.64
CA TYR A 44 -6.40 14.89 -5.93
C TYR A 44 -5.12 14.04 -6.02
N VAL A 45 -5.21 12.75 -6.37
CA VAL A 45 -4.07 11.86 -6.57
C VAL A 45 -3.72 11.74 -8.05
N LYS A 46 -2.51 12.15 -8.41
CA LYS A 46 -1.93 12.02 -9.74
C LYS A 46 -1.49 10.60 -10.05
N LYS A 47 -0.81 9.97 -9.09
CA LYS A 47 -0.34 8.57 -9.19
C LYS A 47 0.05 8.01 -7.83
N ILE A 48 -0.01 6.69 -7.70
CA ILE A 48 0.53 5.95 -6.56
C ILE A 48 1.63 5.03 -7.09
N GLN A 49 2.77 5.02 -6.41
CA GLN A 49 3.86 4.10 -6.70
C GLN A 49 3.96 3.06 -5.60
N PHE A 50 4.06 1.79 -6.00
CA PHE A 50 4.32 0.65 -5.12
C PHE A 50 5.71 0.14 -5.47
N LYS A 51 6.68 0.30 -4.55
CA LYS A 51 8.00 -0.31 -4.68
C LYS A 51 7.98 -1.67 -3.98
N LEU A 52 7.97 -2.73 -4.77
CA LEU A 52 8.10 -4.13 -4.37
C LEU A 52 9.58 -4.47 -4.12
N HIS A 53 9.82 -5.67 -3.61
CA HIS A 53 11.16 -6.23 -3.49
C HIS A 53 11.83 -6.42 -4.86
N GLU A 54 13.16 -6.30 -4.93
CA GLU A 54 13.93 -6.30 -6.18
C GLU A 54 13.90 -7.65 -6.93
N SER A 55 13.44 -8.72 -6.27
CA SER A 55 13.20 -10.02 -6.90
C SER A 55 12.06 -10.00 -7.91
N TYR A 56 11.15 -9.02 -7.84
CA TYR A 56 10.06 -8.89 -8.79
C TYR A 56 10.50 -8.13 -10.03
N GLY A 57 10.09 -8.62 -11.20
CA GLY A 57 10.19 -7.88 -12.45
C GLY A 57 9.43 -6.56 -12.35
N ASN A 58 10.06 -5.46 -12.79
CA ASN A 58 9.54 -4.11 -12.66
C ASN A 58 9.11 -3.79 -11.21
N PRO A 59 10.04 -3.75 -10.24
CA PRO A 59 9.68 -3.65 -8.82
C PRO A 59 9.02 -2.31 -8.47
N LEU A 60 9.14 -1.29 -9.31
CA LEU A 60 8.44 -0.01 -9.14
C LEU A 60 7.16 0.03 -9.99
N ARG A 61 6.03 -0.34 -9.39
CA ARG A 61 4.72 -0.27 -10.04
C ARG A 61 4.11 1.12 -9.87
N VAL A 62 3.43 1.61 -10.89
CA VAL A 62 2.78 2.93 -10.87
C VAL A 62 1.34 2.78 -11.30
N VAL A 63 0.41 3.22 -10.45
CA VAL A 63 -1.03 3.20 -10.70
C VAL A 63 -1.54 4.64 -10.74
N THR A 64 -2.18 5.03 -11.83
CA THR A 64 -2.66 6.41 -12.05
C THR A 64 -4.18 6.54 -11.92
N LYS A 65 -4.92 5.43 -11.96
CA LYS A 65 -6.38 5.40 -11.91
C LYS A 65 -6.86 4.38 -10.86
N PRO A 66 -7.99 4.63 -10.19
CA PRO A 66 -8.59 3.64 -9.29
C PRO A 66 -9.06 2.39 -10.05
N PRO A 67 -9.08 1.20 -9.42
CA PRO A 67 -8.63 0.93 -8.05
C PRO A 67 -7.09 1.00 -7.92
N TYR A 68 -6.60 1.66 -6.87
CA TYR A 68 -5.16 1.80 -6.65
C TYR A 68 -4.59 0.58 -5.93
N GLU A 69 -4.47 -0.51 -6.67
CA GLU A 69 -4.01 -1.78 -6.15
C GLU A 69 -3.07 -2.50 -7.11
N ILE A 70 -2.22 -3.37 -6.55
CA ILE A 70 -1.33 -4.25 -7.30
C ILE A 70 -1.57 -5.66 -6.78
N THR A 71 -1.87 -6.57 -7.71
CA THR A 71 -1.99 -8.00 -7.44
C THR A 71 -0.78 -8.72 -8.02
N GLU A 72 -0.18 -9.59 -7.21
CA GLU A 72 1.01 -10.36 -7.54
C GLU A 72 0.99 -11.70 -6.81
N THR A 73 1.96 -12.54 -7.11
CA THR A 73 2.09 -13.87 -6.48
C THR A 73 3.46 -14.01 -5.83
N GLY A 74 3.54 -14.81 -4.77
CA GLY A 74 4.79 -14.99 -4.04
C GLY A 74 4.70 -16.07 -2.98
N TRP A 75 5.79 -16.25 -2.24
CA TRP A 75 5.94 -17.31 -1.25
C TRP A 75 6.45 -16.83 0.12
N GLY A 76 6.75 -15.54 0.26
CA GLY A 76 7.33 -14.99 1.50
C GLY A 76 6.87 -13.55 1.77
N GLU A 77 7.33 -13.02 2.89
CA GLU A 77 6.99 -11.67 3.35
C GLU A 77 8.02 -10.64 2.90
N PHE A 78 7.56 -9.45 2.58
CA PHE A 78 8.45 -8.34 2.25
C PHE A 78 7.76 -6.99 2.48
N GLU A 79 8.55 -5.93 2.47
CA GLU A 79 8.05 -4.57 2.66
C GLU A 79 7.76 -3.90 1.30
N ILE A 80 6.57 -3.31 1.18
CA ILE A 80 6.15 -2.51 0.02
C ILE A 80 6.13 -1.04 0.41
N ILE A 81 6.95 -0.24 -0.28
CA ILE A 81 6.94 1.21 -0.08
C ILE A 81 5.88 1.83 -0.99
N ILE A 82 4.88 2.45 -0.38
CA ILE A 82 3.79 3.15 -1.07
C ILE A 82 4.10 4.65 -1.11
N LYS A 83 4.15 5.25 -2.30
CA LYS A 83 4.31 6.71 -2.48
C LYS A 83 3.12 7.29 -3.23
N ILE A 84 2.42 8.22 -2.62
CA ILE A 84 1.28 8.92 -3.21
C ILE A 84 1.75 10.28 -3.76
N PHE A 85 1.43 10.57 -5.01
CA PHE A 85 1.71 11.83 -5.67
C PHE A 85 0.39 12.56 -5.91
N PHE A 86 0.28 13.79 -5.43
CA PHE A 86 -0.90 14.63 -5.61
C PHE A 86 -0.85 15.40 -6.94
N ILE A 87 -2.00 15.86 -7.43
CA ILE A 87 -2.11 16.60 -8.70
C ILE A 87 -1.50 17.99 -8.59
N ASP A 88 -1.69 18.67 -7.47
CA ASP A 88 -1.10 19.99 -7.24
C ASP A 88 0.41 19.85 -6.97
N PRO A 89 1.29 20.37 -7.84
CA PRO A 89 2.73 20.33 -7.63
C PRO A 89 3.21 21.23 -6.48
N ASN A 90 2.40 22.19 -6.02
CA ASN A 90 2.68 23.01 -4.83
C ASN A 90 2.28 22.33 -3.52
N GLU A 91 1.41 21.33 -3.58
CA GLU A 91 1.16 20.42 -2.47
C GLU A 91 2.32 19.43 -2.45
N ARG A 92 3.35 19.72 -1.62
CA ARG A 92 4.52 18.84 -1.44
C ARG A 92 4.02 17.39 -1.42
N PRO A 93 4.56 16.46 -2.24
CA PRO A 93 4.02 15.11 -2.33
C PRO A 93 3.91 14.56 -0.92
N GLY A 94 2.66 14.49 -0.43
CA GLY A 94 2.38 14.08 0.91
C GLY A 94 2.81 12.63 0.99
N LYS A 95 4.01 12.40 1.52
CA LYS A 95 4.19 11.23 2.36
C LYS A 95 3.02 11.34 3.35
N ALA A 96 2.14 10.34 3.41
CA ALA A 96 1.08 10.30 4.40
C ALA A 96 1.76 10.26 5.79
N GLY A 97 2.11 11.45 6.27
CA GLY A 97 2.85 11.77 7.46
C GLY A 97 1.94 12.69 8.25
N THR A 98 1.31 12.07 9.22
CA THR A 98 0.20 12.54 10.05
C THR A 98 0.52 13.83 10.80
N SER A 99 -0.43 14.78 10.86
CA SER A 99 -0.47 15.76 11.94
C SER A 99 -1.85 15.77 12.62
N GLN A 100 -1.85 15.19 13.84
CA GLN A 100 -2.78 15.34 14.98
C GLN A 100 -4.05 14.46 15.05
N PRO A 101 -4.50 14.12 16.28
CA PRO A 101 -4.71 12.72 16.69
C PRO A 101 -6.17 12.27 16.60
N VAL A 102 -6.39 11.06 16.08
CA VAL A 102 -7.59 10.27 16.40
C VAL A 102 -7.13 9.23 17.41
N SER A 103 -7.54 9.44 18.67
CA SER A 103 -7.31 8.47 19.73
C SER A 103 -8.16 7.23 19.47
N GLU A 104 -7.51 6.11 19.17
CA GLU A 104 -7.96 4.81 19.66
C GLU A 104 -6.75 3.99 20.09
N LYS A 105 -6.79 3.56 21.34
CA LYS A 105 -5.73 2.85 22.04
C LYS A 105 -5.72 1.39 21.60
N VAL A 106 -4.60 0.92 21.06
CA VAL A 106 -4.08 -0.43 21.35
C VAL A 106 -2.56 -0.30 21.48
N GLY A 107 -2.07 -0.52 22.71
CA GLY A 107 -0.71 -0.96 23.06
C GLY A 107 0.49 -0.23 22.44
N ASP A 108 1.03 0.75 23.15
CA ASP A 108 2.46 1.09 23.28
C ASP A 108 3.40 0.94 22.05
N LYS A 109 3.49 1.98 21.21
CA LYS A 109 4.74 2.79 20.98
C LYS A 109 4.54 3.87 19.90
N VAL A 110 5.12 5.03 20.15
CA VAL A 110 5.13 6.24 19.32
C VAL A 110 6.12 6.12 18.14
N LEU A 111 5.70 6.60 16.95
CA LEU A 111 6.40 6.66 15.64
C LEU A 111 7.80 7.32 15.73
N PRO A 112 8.82 6.87 14.96
CA PRO A 112 8.99 7.36 13.58
C PRO A 112 9.69 6.34 12.64
N ASP A 113 9.18 6.06 11.43
CA ASP A 113 10.06 5.51 10.40
C ASP A 113 9.49 5.53 8.99
N HIS A 114 10.41 5.53 8.04
CA HIS A 114 10.27 5.35 6.60
C HIS A 114 9.69 3.98 6.17
N ARG A 115 8.94 3.30 7.05
CA ARG A 115 8.54 1.92 6.84
C ARG A 115 7.25 1.85 6.02
N GLY A 116 7.36 1.28 4.83
CA GLY A 116 6.26 0.89 3.97
C GLY A 116 5.33 -0.12 4.62
N THR A 117 4.33 -0.57 3.85
CA THR A 117 3.43 -1.64 4.29
C THR A 117 4.15 -2.97 4.24
N ARG A 118 4.24 -3.70 5.34
CA ARG A 118 4.73 -5.08 5.35
C ARG A 118 3.64 -6.01 4.82
N VAL A 119 3.91 -6.71 3.73
CA VAL A 119 3.04 -7.77 3.20
C VAL A 119 3.44 -9.07 3.84
N VAL A 120 2.52 -9.64 4.62
CA VAL A 120 2.67 -10.93 5.27
C VAL A 120 1.81 -11.97 4.52
N LEU A 121 2.41 -13.09 4.14
CA LEU A 121 1.77 -14.20 3.41
C LEU A 121 1.76 -15.44 4.31
N ASP A 122 0.88 -15.44 5.32
CA ASP A 122 0.74 -16.56 6.25
C ASP A 122 -0.09 -17.71 5.66
N ASN A 123 0.35 -18.96 5.86
CA ASN A 123 -0.30 -20.19 5.41
C ASN A 123 -1.54 -20.62 6.25
N THR A 124 -2.15 -19.72 7.03
CA THR A 124 -3.17 -20.12 8.02
C THR A 124 -4.55 -20.27 7.41
#